data_AF-A0A835Z3R3-F1
#
_entry.id   AF-A0A835Z3R3-F1
#
_cell.length_a   1.000
_cell.length_b   1.000
_cell.length_c   1.000
_cell.angle_alpha   90.00
_cell.angle_beta   90.00
_cell.angle_gamma   90.00
#
_symmetry.space_group_name_H-M   'P 1'
#
loop_
_entity.id
_entity.type
_entity.pdbx_description
1 polymer ?
#
loop_
_entity_poly.entity_id
_entity_poly.type
_entity_poly.pdbx_seq_one_letter_code
_entity_poly.pdbx_strand_id
1 'polypeptide(L)'
;MLFQKLQVVFTHCTTNDEVPWEVSTKQVGMYLVNHQLGVLFQLNNFKQCSNAITGLVNAYWPTQNKRKGTDIPESYFSKADLVTYKYYTGRLSLFEDKYEEALTALTTALNLCHKDAYHNRRKIITVLIPLHLNFGRFPTEALLRKYDLGLYLGFTNAIRTGSIRLYNQTLYGHQNYFVRIGTYLLLERVKNIVYRCYLKRYISLFVTGDGPVEGKSPLLDLQAIQTGLRLQGEDMDLPELECILCNLIHLNLVKGYVAHVQQKLVLSKDKPFPLESVVKPISS
;
A
#
# COMPACT_ATOMS: atom_id res chain seq x y z
N MET A 1 -19.11 26.09 2.61
CA MET A 1 -20.60 26.14 2.73
C MET A 1 -21.28 24.78 2.48
N LEU A 2 -20.98 24.03 1.41
CA LEU A 2 -21.61 22.72 1.14
C LEU A 2 -21.31 21.65 2.21
N PHE A 3 -20.05 21.55 2.65
CA PHE A 3 -19.64 20.59 3.69
C PHE A 3 -20.39 20.78 5.02
N GLN A 4 -20.50 22.03 5.49
CA GLN A 4 -21.26 22.36 6.71
C GLN A 4 -22.75 22.00 6.57
N LYS A 5 -23.35 22.23 5.39
CA LYS A 5 -24.74 21.82 5.13
C LYS A 5 -24.90 20.30 5.18
N LEU A 6 -23.99 19.53 4.57
CA LEU A 6 -24.00 18.07 4.64
C LEU A 6 -23.83 17.55 6.07
N GLN A 7 -23.01 18.22 6.89
CA GLN A 7 -22.78 17.83 8.27
C GLN A 7 -24.01 18.08 9.15
N VAL A 8 -24.71 19.22 8.96
CA VAL A 8 -25.96 19.51 9.65
C VAL A 8 -27.05 18.48 9.32
N VAL A 9 -27.21 18.13 8.05
CA VAL A 9 -28.18 17.10 7.61
C VAL A 9 -27.82 15.74 8.21
N PHE A 10 -26.53 15.36 8.17
CA PHE A 10 -26.08 14.11 8.77
C PHE A 10 -26.37 14.07 10.28
N THR A 11 -26.03 15.13 11.03
CA THR A 11 -26.33 15.21 12.47
C THR A 11 -27.84 15.07 12.71
N HIS A 12 -28.68 15.78 11.97
CA HIS A 12 -30.13 15.69 12.10
C HIS A 12 -30.70 14.28 11.83
N CYS A 13 -30.14 13.57 10.85
CA CYS A 13 -30.49 12.15 10.60
C CYS A 13 -30.02 11.22 11.72
N THR A 14 -29.00 11.60 12.48
CA THR A 14 -28.34 10.75 13.48
C THR A 14 -28.78 10.95 14.92
N THR A 15 -29.35 12.12 15.27
CA THR A 15 -29.66 12.50 16.67
C THR A 15 -31.10 12.19 17.11
N ASN A 16 -31.94 11.60 16.26
CA ASN A 16 -33.26 11.12 16.70
C ASN A 16 -33.11 9.76 17.39
N ASP A 17 -32.67 9.78 18.64
CA ASP A 17 -32.43 8.60 19.48
C ASP A 17 -33.73 7.86 19.89
N GLU A 18 -34.90 8.46 19.67
CA GLU A 18 -36.19 7.89 20.09
C GLU A 18 -36.76 6.85 19.10
N VAL A 19 -36.22 6.76 17.88
CA VAL A 19 -36.71 5.83 16.84
C VAL A 19 -35.56 4.96 16.33
N PRO A 20 -35.68 3.62 16.36
CA PRO A 20 -34.71 2.74 15.71
C PRO A 20 -34.55 3.17 14.25
N TRP A 21 -33.31 3.41 13.81
CA TRP A 21 -33.08 3.84 12.42
C TRP A 21 -33.76 2.88 11.44
N GLU A 22 -34.79 3.38 10.77
CA GLU A 22 -35.37 2.71 9.62
C GLU A 22 -34.27 2.50 8.56
N VAL A 23 -34.42 1.45 7.76
CA VAL A 23 -33.44 1.09 6.72
C VAL A 23 -33.19 2.27 5.77
N SER A 24 -34.24 3.05 5.47
CA SER A 24 -34.21 4.28 4.68
C SER A 24 -33.25 5.33 5.26
N THR A 25 -33.33 5.63 6.55
CA THR A 25 -32.45 6.59 7.23
C THR A 25 -31.00 6.12 7.19
N LYS A 26 -30.74 4.80 7.32
CA LYS A 26 -29.38 4.22 7.24
C LYS A 26 -28.78 4.47 5.87
N GLN A 27 -29.54 4.17 4.82
CA GLN A 27 -29.10 4.39 3.45
C GLN A 27 -28.77 5.87 3.17
N VAL A 28 -29.59 6.80 3.67
CA VAL A 28 -29.32 8.25 3.55
C VAL A 28 -28.04 8.64 4.30
N GLY A 29 -27.85 8.15 5.53
CA GLY A 29 -26.62 8.42 6.30
C GLY A 29 -25.35 7.96 5.56
N MET A 30 -25.37 6.76 4.98
CA MET A 30 -24.28 6.25 4.15
C MET A 30 -24.04 7.13 2.92
N TYR A 31 -25.10 7.48 2.19
CA TYR A 31 -25.01 8.33 1.01
C TYR A 31 -24.36 9.68 1.32
N LEU A 32 -24.75 10.32 2.43
CA LEU A 32 -24.20 11.59 2.88
C LEU A 32 -22.71 11.47 3.23
N VAL A 33 -22.33 10.43 3.99
CA VAL A 33 -20.93 10.21 4.35
C VAL A 33 -20.07 9.91 3.14
N ASN A 34 -20.55 9.12 2.17
CA ASN A 34 -19.84 8.89 0.92
C ASN A 34 -19.56 10.18 0.15
N HIS A 35 -20.52 11.11 0.11
CA HIS A 35 -20.33 12.43 -0.50
C HIS A 35 -19.35 13.31 0.30
N GLN A 36 -19.47 13.32 1.63
CA GLN A 36 -18.54 14.02 2.51
C GLN A 36 -17.11 13.52 2.32
N LEU A 37 -16.91 12.20 2.31
CA LEU A 37 -15.60 11.57 2.07
C LEU A 37 -15.03 12.00 0.72
N GLY A 38 -15.83 12.00 -0.35
CA GLY A 38 -15.38 12.47 -1.66
C GLY A 38 -14.83 13.89 -1.64
N VAL A 39 -15.52 14.82 -0.96
CA VAL A 39 -15.05 16.21 -0.81
C VAL A 39 -13.82 16.30 0.09
N LEU A 40 -13.85 15.65 1.25
CA LEU A 40 -12.76 15.71 2.24
C LEU A 40 -11.45 15.12 1.72
N PHE A 41 -11.51 14.04 0.92
CA PHE A 41 -10.34 13.48 0.26
C PHE A 41 -9.74 14.42 -0.78
N GLN A 42 -10.57 15.22 -1.48
CA GLN A 42 -10.06 16.24 -2.41
C GLN A 42 -9.37 17.40 -1.67
N LEU A 43 -9.79 17.68 -0.44
CA LEU A 43 -9.20 18.69 0.44
C LEU A 43 -8.01 18.17 1.26
N ASN A 44 -7.61 16.90 1.08
CA ASN A 44 -6.59 16.23 1.89
C ASN A 44 -6.85 16.28 3.41
N ASN A 45 -8.12 16.36 3.83
CA ASN A 45 -8.49 16.46 5.25
C ASN A 45 -8.80 15.09 5.84
N PHE A 46 -7.78 14.24 5.95
CA PHE A 46 -7.93 12.84 6.38
C PHE A 46 -8.45 12.68 7.81
N LYS A 47 -8.13 13.63 8.71
CA LYS A 47 -8.68 13.65 10.07
C LYS A 47 -10.20 13.77 10.06
N GLN A 48 -10.76 14.65 9.21
CA GLN A 48 -12.21 14.75 9.06
C GLN A 48 -12.82 13.53 8.36
N CYS A 49 -12.11 12.88 7.43
CA CYS A 49 -12.57 11.60 6.87
C CYS A 49 -12.73 10.54 7.96
N SER A 50 -11.73 10.41 8.83
CA SER A 50 -11.74 9.48 9.96
C SER A 50 -12.88 9.77 10.94
N ASN A 51 -13.11 11.05 11.24
CA ASN A 51 -14.23 11.47 12.08
C ASN A 51 -15.59 11.16 11.44
N ALA A 52 -15.75 11.38 10.12
CA ALA A 52 -17.00 11.09 9.41
C ALA A 52 -17.30 9.59 9.42
N ILE A 53 -16.29 8.75 9.15
CA ILE A 53 -16.43 7.28 9.24
C ILE A 53 -16.78 6.87 10.67
N THR A 54 -16.07 7.38 11.67
CA THR A 54 -16.31 7.05 13.08
C THR A 54 -17.71 7.48 13.52
N GLY A 55 -18.17 8.66 13.11
CA GLY A 55 -19.53 9.15 13.38
C GLY A 55 -20.59 8.24 12.77
N LEU A 56 -20.38 7.78 11.53
CA LEU A 56 -21.26 6.84 10.86
C LEU A 56 -21.33 5.49 11.59
N VAL A 57 -20.18 4.92 11.96
CA VAL A 57 -20.11 3.65 12.68
C VAL A 57 -20.78 3.79 14.06
N ASN A 58 -20.52 4.86 14.80
CA ASN A 58 -21.16 5.08 16.09
C ASN A 58 -22.69 5.22 15.98
N ALA A 59 -23.19 5.85 14.90
CA ALA A 59 -24.63 5.96 14.65
C ALA A 59 -25.29 4.60 14.36
N TYR A 60 -24.57 3.65 13.75
CA TYR A 60 -25.10 2.31 13.48
C TYR A 60 -24.97 1.33 14.66
N TRP A 61 -24.04 1.57 15.61
CA TRP A 61 -23.87 0.77 16.83
C TRP A 61 -23.92 1.61 18.12
N PRO A 62 -25.12 2.14 18.48
CA PRO A 62 -25.25 3.06 19.61
C PRO A 62 -25.10 2.41 21.00
N THR A 63 -25.33 1.10 21.17
CA THR A 63 -25.33 0.48 22.52
C THR A 63 -24.78 -0.96 22.56
N GLN A 64 -23.94 -1.22 23.57
CA GLN A 64 -23.30 -2.48 24.02
C GLN A 64 -22.50 -3.33 23.00
N ASN A 65 -22.62 -3.10 21.70
CA ASN A 65 -21.86 -3.78 20.66
C ASN A 65 -21.01 -2.78 19.83
N LYS A 66 -20.32 -1.85 20.50
CA LYS A 66 -19.45 -0.86 19.84
C LYS A 66 -18.37 -1.58 19.02
N ARG A 67 -18.58 -1.63 17.71
CA ARG A 67 -17.56 -2.09 16.76
C ARG A 67 -16.58 -0.96 16.52
N LYS A 68 -15.28 -1.27 16.58
CA LYS A 68 -14.22 -0.31 16.26
C LYS A 68 -13.85 -0.39 14.78
N GLY A 69 -13.28 0.69 14.26
CA GLY A 69 -12.80 0.74 12.88
C GLY A 69 -13.91 1.11 11.91
N THR A 70 -14.07 0.32 10.84
CA THR A 70 -14.90 0.68 9.68
C THR A 70 -16.08 -0.27 9.45
N ASP A 71 -16.43 -1.08 10.45
CA ASP A 71 -17.51 -2.06 10.36
C ASP A 71 -18.87 -1.35 10.21
N ILE A 72 -19.66 -1.75 9.22
CA ILE A 72 -21.02 -1.24 8.91
C ILE A 72 -21.96 -2.43 8.66
N PRO A 73 -23.28 -2.36 8.95
CA PRO A 73 -24.19 -3.48 8.68
C PRO A 73 -24.45 -3.58 7.17
N GLU A 74 -23.55 -4.23 6.45
CA GLU A 74 -23.46 -4.18 4.98
C GLU A 74 -24.76 -4.59 4.26
N SER A 75 -25.57 -5.46 4.87
CA SER A 75 -26.83 -5.96 4.32
C SER A 75 -27.88 -4.87 4.04
N TYR A 76 -27.80 -3.71 4.70
CA TYR A 76 -28.77 -2.62 4.51
C TYR A 76 -28.46 -1.71 3.32
N PHE A 77 -27.29 -1.85 2.69
CA PHE A 77 -26.80 -0.87 1.72
C PHE A 77 -26.71 -1.43 0.31
N SER A 78 -26.85 -0.53 -0.67
CA SER A 78 -26.59 -0.87 -2.06
C SER A 78 -25.12 -1.24 -2.24
N LYS A 79 -24.82 -2.11 -3.22
CA LYS A 79 -23.42 -2.40 -3.59
C LYS A 79 -22.66 -1.14 -3.99
N ALA A 80 -23.33 -0.17 -4.62
CA ALA A 80 -22.70 1.09 -5.05
C ALA A 80 -22.22 1.94 -3.85
N ASP A 81 -23.04 2.02 -2.80
CA ASP A 81 -22.67 2.73 -1.57
C ASP A 81 -21.53 2.03 -0.84
N LEU A 82 -21.59 0.69 -0.75
CA LEU A 82 -20.53 -0.10 -0.12
C LEU A 82 -19.20 0.03 -0.88
N VAL A 83 -19.22 0.02 -2.21
CA VAL A 83 -18.01 0.22 -3.03
C VAL A 83 -17.36 1.56 -2.72
N THR A 84 -18.16 2.62 -2.64
CA THR A 84 -17.66 3.98 -2.37
C THR A 84 -17.10 4.09 -0.96
N TYR A 85 -17.83 3.56 0.03
CA TYR A 85 -17.40 3.55 1.42
C TYR A 85 -16.09 2.77 1.59
N LYS A 86 -16.03 1.53 1.10
CA LYS A 86 -14.83 0.67 1.17
C LYS A 86 -13.63 1.26 0.43
N TYR A 87 -13.87 1.96 -0.69
CA TYR A 87 -12.82 2.67 -1.40
C TYR A 87 -12.18 3.77 -0.54
N TYR A 88 -12.99 4.62 0.10
CA TYR A 88 -12.46 5.70 0.92
C TYR A 88 -11.90 5.22 2.26
N THR A 89 -12.49 4.23 2.92
CA THR A 89 -11.91 3.65 4.14
C THR A 89 -10.57 2.99 3.84
N GLY A 90 -10.47 2.23 2.74
CA GLY A 90 -9.20 1.62 2.34
C GLY A 90 -8.12 2.64 1.96
N ARG A 91 -8.50 3.76 1.33
CA ARG A 91 -7.56 4.87 1.10
C ARG A 91 -7.16 5.57 2.41
N LEU A 92 -8.07 5.72 3.37
CA LEU A 92 -7.73 6.29 4.67
C LEU A 92 -6.73 5.39 5.41
N SER A 93 -6.99 4.08 5.46
CA SER A 93 -6.05 3.10 6.01
C SER A 93 -4.69 3.14 5.32
N LEU A 94 -4.65 3.38 4.00
CA LEU A 94 -3.39 3.58 3.27
C LEU A 94 -2.62 4.81 3.78
N PHE A 95 -3.30 5.94 4.02
CA PHE A 95 -2.67 7.15 4.58
C PHE A 95 -2.21 6.98 6.03
N GLU A 96 -2.81 6.06 6.77
CA GLU A 96 -2.42 5.69 8.14
C GLU A 96 -1.37 4.57 8.19
N ASP A 97 -0.77 4.20 7.05
CA ASP A 97 0.18 3.08 6.88
C ASP A 97 -0.35 1.70 7.32
N LYS A 98 -1.68 1.56 7.44
CA LYS A 98 -2.38 0.30 7.74
C LYS A 98 -2.60 -0.49 6.44
N TYR A 99 -1.51 -0.95 5.83
CA TYR A 99 -1.52 -1.54 4.48
C TYR A 99 -2.38 -2.81 4.36
N GLU A 100 -2.48 -3.62 5.41
CA GLU A 100 -3.33 -4.84 5.39
C GLU A 100 -4.82 -4.48 5.41
N GLU A 101 -5.23 -3.56 6.28
CA GLU A 101 -6.60 -3.06 6.32
C GLU A 101 -6.98 -2.38 4.99
N ALA A 102 -6.06 -1.56 4.45
CA ALA A 102 -6.23 -0.92 3.15
C ALA A 102 -6.42 -1.94 2.03
N LEU A 103 -5.60 -3.00 2.01
CA LEU A 103 -5.68 -4.07 1.03
C LEU A 103 -7.03 -4.79 1.12
N THR A 104 -7.47 -5.15 2.32
CA THR A 104 -8.76 -5.82 2.54
C THR A 104 -9.92 -4.94 2.05
N ALA A 105 -9.99 -3.68 2.52
CA ALA A 105 -11.07 -2.78 2.16
C ALA A 105 -11.14 -2.48 0.65
N LEU A 106 -9.99 -2.20 0.00
CA LEU A 106 -9.95 -1.94 -1.44
C LEU A 106 -10.25 -3.20 -2.28
N THR A 107 -9.86 -4.38 -1.80
CA THR A 107 -10.21 -5.66 -2.45
C THR A 107 -11.72 -5.90 -2.37
N THR A 108 -12.32 -5.68 -1.20
CA THR A 108 -13.78 -5.74 -1.04
C THR A 108 -14.47 -4.73 -1.97
N ALA A 109 -13.97 -3.50 -2.06
CA ALA A 109 -14.51 -2.50 -2.98
C ALA A 109 -14.45 -2.98 -4.43
N LEU A 110 -13.33 -3.58 -4.87
CA LEU A 110 -13.18 -4.09 -6.23
C LEU A 110 -14.13 -5.27 -6.53
N ASN A 111 -14.33 -6.15 -5.55
CA ASN A 111 -15.21 -7.33 -5.68
C ASN A 111 -16.69 -6.94 -5.74
N LEU A 112 -17.10 -5.95 -4.96
CA LEU A 112 -18.47 -5.42 -4.99
C LEU A 112 -18.74 -4.56 -6.24
N CYS A 113 -17.70 -3.97 -6.83
CA CYS A 113 -17.84 -3.06 -7.97
C CYS A 113 -18.27 -3.81 -9.24
N HIS A 114 -19.34 -3.33 -9.87
CA HIS A 114 -19.89 -3.94 -11.08
C HIS A 114 -18.84 -4.06 -12.19
N LYS A 115 -18.82 -5.21 -12.89
CA LYS A 115 -17.83 -5.53 -13.94
C LYS A 115 -17.76 -4.48 -15.06
N ASP A 116 -18.90 -3.87 -15.39
CA ASP A 116 -19.02 -2.87 -16.46
C ASP A 116 -18.75 -1.43 -15.98
N ALA A 117 -18.59 -1.22 -14.67
CA ALA A 117 -18.22 0.08 -14.10
C ALA A 117 -16.71 0.35 -14.25
N TYR A 118 -16.24 0.38 -15.51
CA TYR A 118 -14.83 0.46 -15.89
C TYR A 118 -14.06 1.54 -15.12
N HIS A 119 -14.61 2.77 -15.07
CA HIS A 119 -13.94 3.91 -14.45
C HIS A 119 -13.75 3.73 -12.94
N ASN A 120 -14.74 3.18 -12.23
CA ASN A 120 -14.67 2.94 -10.80
C ASN A 120 -13.70 1.79 -10.49
N ARG A 121 -13.76 0.71 -11.27
CA ARG A 121 -12.79 -0.39 -11.16
C ARG A 121 -11.36 0.10 -11.40
N ARG A 122 -11.13 0.93 -12.42
CA ARG A 122 -9.82 1.55 -12.69
C ARG A 122 -9.33 2.35 -11.50
N LYS A 123 -10.17 3.21 -10.90
CA LYS A 123 -9.83 4.00 -9.71
C LYS A 123 -9.37 3.12 -8.54
N ILE A 124 -10.10 2.03 -8.27
CA ILE A 124 -9.76 1.10 -7.18
C ILE A 124 -8.45 0.37 -7.49
N ILE A 125 -8.31 -0.16 -8.71
CA ILE A 125 -7.11 -0.91 -9.15
C ILE A 125 -5.85 -0.04 -9.11
N THR A 126 -5.97 1.23 -9.47
CA THR A 126 -4.84 2.18 -9.45
C THR A 126 -4.23 2.29 -8.05
N VAL A 127 -5.04 2.23 -6.99
CA VAL A 127 -4.56 2.26 -5.60
C VAL A 127 -4.12 0.86 -5.13
N LEU A 128 -4.78 -0.21 -5.60
CA LEU A 128 -4.44 -1.60 -5.25
C LEU A 128 -3.09 -2.06 -5.79
N ILE A 129 -2.67 -1.61 -6.99
CA ILE A 129 -1.42 -2.08 -7.59
C ILE A 129 -0.21 -1.77 -6.69
N PRO A 130 0.04 -0.52 -6.25
CA PRO A 130 1.11 -0.23 -5.30
C PRO A 130 1.04 -1.05 -4.00
N LEU A 131 -0.17 -1.29 -3.47
CA LEU A 131 -0.34 -2.10 -2.25
C LEU A 131 0.09 -3.54 -2.49
N HIS A 132 -0.33 -4.14 -3.60
CA HIS A 132 0.10 -5.47 -3.99
C HIS A 132 1.61 -5.54 -4.22
N LEU A 133 2.20 -4.54 -4.88
CA LEU A 133 3.65 -4.46 -5.07
C LEU A 133 4.39 -4.39 -3.73
N ASN A 134 3.86 -3.69 -2.72
CA ASN A 134 4.42 -3.64 -1.36
C ASN A 134 4.38 -5.02 -0.66
N PHE A 135 3.50 -5.92 -1.11
CA PHE A 135 3.47 -7.32 -0.71
C PHE A 135 4.03 -8.24 -1.79
N GLY A 136 4.91 -7.74 -2.67
CA GLY A 136 5.60 -8.54 -3.68
C GLY A 136 4.70 -9.26 -4.69
N ARG A 137 3.43 -8.85 -4.82
CA ARG A 137 2.46 -9.39 -5.77
C ARG A 137 2.40 -8.47 -6.98
N PHE A 138 2.53 -9.05 -8.16
CA PHE A 138 2.63 -8.29 -9.40
C PHE A 138 1.32 -8.29 -10.19
N PRO A 139 0.91 -7.16 -10.80
CA PRO A 139 -0.17 -7.16 -11.75
C PRO A 139 0.20 -7.97 -13.00
N THR A 140 -0.81 -8.58 -13.64
CA THR A 140 -0.64 -9.20 -14.96
C THR A 140 -0.65 -8.13 -16.04
N GLU A 141 0.06 -8.36 -17.15
CA GLU A 141 0.02 -7.42 -18.28
C GLU A 141 -1.39 -7.23 -18.85
N ALA A 142 -2.19 -8.29 -18.88
CA ALA A 142 -3.58 -8.23 -19.32
C ALA A 142 -4.41 -7.26 -18.45
N LEU A 143 -4.20 -7.25 -17.13
CA LEU A 143 -4.85 -6.31 -16.23
C LEU A 143 -4.43 -4.86 -16.53
N LEU A 144 -3.13 -4.62 -16.70
CA LEU A 144 -2.60 -3.29 -16.99
C LEU A 144 -3.10 -2.76 -18.33
N ARG A 145 -3.13 -3.59 -19.38
CA ARG A 145 -3.67 -3.20 -20.70
C ARG A 145 -5.17 -2.93 -20.62
N LYS A 146 -5.93 -3.79 -19.94
CA LYS A 146 -7.39 -3.62 -19.79
C LYS A 146 -7.74 -2.26 -19.17
N TYR A 147 -7.03 -1.86 -18.12
CA TYR A 147 -7.34 -0.62 -17.40
C TYR A 147 -6.48 0.59 -17.80
N ASP A 148 -5.68 0.49 -18.87
CA ASP A 148 -4.76 1.55 -19.30
C ASP A 148 -3.86 2.05 -18.14
N LEU A 149 -3.13 1.10 -17.55
CA LEU A 149 -2.24 1.29 -16.40
C LEU A 149 -0.80 0.87 -16.73
N GLY A 150 -0.39 1.08 -17.99
CA GLY A 150 0.94 0.74 -18.49
C GLY A 150 2.10 1.40 -17.73
N LEU A 151 1.83 2.55 -17.08
CA LEU A 151 2.78 3.24 -16.20
C LEU A 151 3.34 2.36 -15.06
N TYR A 152 2.64 1.27 -14.68
CA TYR A 152 3.15 0.34 -13.67
C TYR A 152 4.16 -0.68 -14.19
N LEU A 153 4.29 -0.85 -15.51
CA LEU A 153 5.23 -1.82 -16.09
C LEU A 153 6.67 -1.56 -15.65
N GLY A 154 7.09 -0.29 -15.63
CA GLY A 154 8.42 0.12 -15.19
C GLY A 154 8.74 -0.36 -13.77
N PHE A 155 7.80 -0.22 -12.84
CA PHE A 155 7.96 -0.73 -11.47
C PHE A 155 8.05 -2.25 -11.42
N THR A 156 7.17 -2.96 -12.13
CA THR A 156 7.20 -4.44 -12.12
C THR A 156 8.52 -4.99 -12.68
N ASN A 157 9.03 -4.38 -13.75
CA ASN A 157 10.29 -4.77 -14.36
C ASN A 157 11.47 -4.43 -13.45
N ALA A 158 11.51 -3.22 -12.89
CA ALA A 158 12.54 -2.79 -11.97
C ALA A 158 12.66 -3.70 -10.73
N ILE A 159 11.53 -4.07 -10.12
CA ILE A 159 11.51 -4.99 -8.97
C ILE A 159 12.01 -6.38 -9.40
N ARG A 160 11.55 -6.92 -10.54
CA ARG A 160 11.97 -8.25 -11.02
C ARG A 160 13.47 -8.29 -11.33
N THR A 161 14.01 -7.25 -11.94
CA THR A 161 15.42 -7.21 -12.34
C THR A 161 16.36 -6.72 -11.25
N GLY A 162 15.83 -6.12 -10.18
CA GLY A 162 16.63 -5.41 -9.16
C GLY A 162 17.30 -4.16 -9.75
N SER A 163 16.60 -3.42 -10.61
CA SER A 163 17.13 -2.18 -11.21
C SER A 163 16.59 -0.97 -10.47
N ILE A 164 17.40 -0.38 -9.60
CA ILE A 164 17.03 0.83 -8.85
C ILE A 164 16.90 2.01 -9.81
N ARG A 165 17.79 2.12 -10.80
CA ARG A 165 17.73 3.15 -11.86
C ARG A 165 16.37 3.21 -12.54
N LEU A 166 15.91 2.07 -13.04
CA LEU A 166 14.63 1.98 -13.75
C LEU A 166 13.47 2.33 -12.83
N TYR A 167 13.55 1.91 -11.55
CA TYR A 167 12.56 2.24 -10.54
C TYR A 167 12.44 3.75 -10.35
N ASN A 168 13.56 4.43 -10.09
CA ASN A 168 13.61 5.87 -9.84
C ASN A 168 13.18 6.66 -11.08
N GLN A 169 13.65 6.29 -12.27
CA GLN A 169 13.21 6.92 -13.52
C GLN A 169 11.70 6.80 -13.72
N THR A 170 11.13 5.63 -13.43
CA THR A 170 9.67 5.41 -13.53
C THR A 170 8.92 6.24 -12.49
N LEU A 171 9.41 6.32 -11.26
CA LEU A 171 8.82 7.07 -10.16
C LEU A 171 8.83 8.58 -10.43
N TYR A 172 10.00 9.13 -10.78
CA TYR A 172 10.15 10.55 -11.08
C TYR A 172 9.37 10.96 -12.34
N GLY A 173 9.40 10.14 -13.39
CA GLY A 173 8.66 10.40 -14.63
C GLY A 173 7.13 10.53 -14.44
N HIS A 174 6.58 9.91 -13.38
CA HIS A 174 5.15 9.94 -13.06
C HIS A 174 4.86 10.52 -11.67
N GLN A 175 5.79 11.28 -11.08
CA GLN A 175 5.68 11.78 -9.71
C GLN A 175 4.38 12.56 -9.47
N ASN A 176 4.09 13.54 -10.33
CA ASN A 176 2.87 14.37 -10.22
C ASN A 176 1.59 13.53 -10.22
N TYR A 177 1.56 12.46 -11.01
CA TYR A 177 0.41 11.55 -11.08
C TYR A 177 0.22 10.80 -9.76
N PHE A 178 1.29 10.22 -9.20
CA PHE A 178 1.20 9.46 -7.94
C PHE A 178 1.00 10.33 -6.71
N VAL A 179 1.53 11.56 -6.70
CA VAL A 179 1.27 12.54 -5.65
C VAL A 179 -0.22 12.90 -5.64
N ARG A 180 -0.80 13.22 -6.81
CA ARG A 180 -2.23 13.55 -6.94
C ARG A 180 -3.15 12.39 -6.51
N ILE A 181 -2.75 11.14 -6.75
CA ILE A 181 -3.54 9.97 -6.36
C ILE A 181 -3.32 9.59 -4.88
N GLY A 182 -2.20 10.01 -4.29
CA GLY A 182 -1.84 9.69 -2.91
C GLY A 182 -1.16 8.33 -2.77
N THR A 183 -0.46 7.84 -3.79
CA THR A 183 0.27 6.56 -3.75
C THR A 183 1.79 6.72 -3.84
N TYR A 184 2.29 7.95 -3.95
CA TYR A 184 3.72 8.23 -4.10
C TYR A 184 4.55 7.67 -2.93
N LEU A 185 4.15 7.96 -1.68
CA LEU A 185 4.87 7.49 -0.49
C LEU A 185 4.87 5.96 -0.36
N LEU A 186 3.78 5.31 -0.76
CA LEU A 186 3.73 3.85 -0.81
C LEU A 186 4.71 3.29 -1.86
N LEU A 187 4.83 3.93 -3.02
CA LEU A 187 5.82 3.53 -4.03
C LEU A 187 7.26 3.77 -3.53
N GLU A 188 7.55 4.87 -2.84
CA GLU A 188 8.84 5.06 -2.17
C GLU A 188 9.14 3.90 -1.20
N ARG A 189 8.15 3.46 -0.42
CA ARG A 189 8.30 2.29 0.45
C ARG A 189 8.57 1.00 -0.33
N VAL A 190 7.90 0.78 -1.47
CA VAL A 190 8.09 -0.39 -2.35
C VAL A 190 9.53 -0.47 -2.87
N LYS A 191 10.27 0.65 -2.96
CA LYS A 191 11.69 0.67 -3.35
C LYS A 191 12.56 -0.26 -2.51
N ASN A 192 12.23 -0.50 -1.23
CA ASN A 192 12.91 -1.49 -0.38
C ASN A 192 12.92 -2.91 -1.00
N ILE A 193 11.85 -3.30 -1.69
CA ILE A 193 11.77 -4.60 -2.36
C ILE A 193 12.73 -4.65 -3.55
N VAL A 194 12.94 -3.52 -4.24
CA VAL A 194 13.91 -3.42 -5.34
C VAL A 194 15.33 -3.58 -4.81
N TYR A 195 15.69 -2.92 -3.71
CA TYR A 195 16.99 -3.08 -3.06
C TYR A 195 17.22 -4.53 -2.62
N ARG A 196 16.21 -5.19 -2.05
CA ARG A 196 16.26 -6.63 -1.74
C ARG A 196 16.55 -7.47 -2.99
N CYS A 197 15.84 -7.24 -4.08
CA CYS A 197 16.04 -7.97 -5.34
C CYS A 197 17.42 -7.70 -5.95
N TYR A 198 17.89 -6.46 -5.88
CA TYR A 198 19.23 -6.07 -6.29
C TYR A 198 20.30 -6.84 -5.50
N LEU A 199 20.24 -6.83 -4.17
CA LEU A 199 21.20 -7.55 -3.32
C LEU A 199 21.20 -9.04 -3.61
N LYS A 200 20.02 -9.66 -3.72
CA LYS A 200 19.89 -11.08 -4.06
C LYS A 200 20.60 -11.41 -5.38
N ARG A 201 20.43 -10.55 -6.39
CA ARG A 201 21.06 -10.72 -7.71
C ARG A 201 22.57 -10.46 -7.65
N TYR A 202 22.99 -9.40 -6.96
CA TYR A 202 24.39 -9.06 -6.77
C TYR A 202 25.16 -10.26 -6.18
N ILE A 203 24.62 -10.87 -5.12
CA ILE A 203 25.22 -12.06 -4.49
C ILE A 203 25.30 -13.24 -5.45
N SER A 204 24.22 -13.51 -6.20
CA SER A 204 24.21 -14.63 -7.16
C SER A 204 25.26 -14.48 -8.28
N LEU A 205 25.66 -13.25 -8.59
CA LEU A 205 26.62 -12.96 -9.66
C LEU A 205 28.06 -12.89 -9.14
N PHE A 206 28.28 -12.27 -7.97
CA PHE A 206 29.62 -11.89 -7.52
C PHE A 206 30.14 -12.70 -6.33
N VAL A 207 29.27 -13.42 -5.60
CA VAL A 207 29.67 -14.20 -4.41
C VAL A 207 29.61 -15.70 -4.68
N THR A 208 28.65 -16.16 -5.48
CA THR A 208 28.44 -17.60 -5.75
C THR A 208 29.08 -18.08 -7.06
N GLY A 209 30.16 -17.45 -7.53
CA GLY A 209 30.91 -17.90 -8.71
C GLY A 209 31.37 -19.37 -8.63
N ASP A 210 31.55 -19.88 -7.40
CA ASP A 210 31.86 -21.29 -7.08
C ASP A 210 30.75 -22.00 -6.28
N GLY A 211 29.52 -21.46 -6.30
CA GLY A 211 28.39 -21.96 -5.51
C GLY A 211 28.44 -21.55 -4.02
N PRO A 212 27.34 -21.74 -3.26
CA PRO A 212 27.37 -21.56 -1.81
C PRO A 212 28.34 -22.60 -1.21
N VAL A 213 29.47 -22.14 -0.67
CA VAL A 213 30.33 -22.99 0.17
C VAL A 213 29.50 -23.39 1.39
N GLU A 214 29.14 -24.68 1.49
CA GLU A 214 28.33 -25.20 2.59
C GLU A 214 28.87 -24.72 3.94
N GLY A 215 27.98 -24.10 4.73
CA GLY A 215 28.28 -23.68 6.10
C GLY A 215 28.92 -22.30 6.27
N LYS A 216 29.21 -21.52 5.22
CA LYS A 216 29.71 -20.13 5.36
C LYS A 216 28.62 -19.08 5.10
N SER A 217 28.54 -18.09 5.99
CA SER A 217 27.67 -16.92 5.81
C SER A 217 28.20 -16.08 4.64
N PRO A 218 27.37 -15.73 3.64
CA PRO A 218 27.77 -14.79 2.61
C PRO A 218 28.17 -13.46 3.25
N LEU A 219 29.36 -12.98 2.91
CA LEU A 219 29.96 -11.75 3.42
C LEU A 219 30.18 -10.81 2.25
N LEU A 220 29.67 -9.59 2.36
CA LEU A 220 29.78 -8.58 1.31
C LEU A 220 30.40 -7.31 1.85
N ASP A 221 31.37 -6.78 1.13
CA ASP A 221 31.93 -5.46 1.41
C ASP A 221 30.92 -4.38 1.00
N LEU A 222 30.68 -3.41 1.89
CA LEU A 222 29.76 -2.31 1.62
C LEU A 222 30.22 -1.45 0.44
N GLN A 223 31.53 -1.25 0.26
CA GLN A 223 32.06 -0.50 -0.88
C GLN A 223 31.78 -1.22 -2.20
N ALA A 224 31.80 -2.55 -2.21
CA ALA A 224 31.49 -3.34 -3.38
C ALA A 224 30.00 -3.23 -3.77
N ILE A 225 29.11 -3.25 -2.78
CA ILE A 225 27.67 -3.01 -2.98
C ILE A 225 27.42 -1.59 -3.49
N GLN A 226 28.03 -0.58 -2.84
CA GLN A 226 27.94 0.84 -3.22
C GLN A 226 28.41 1.06 -4.65
N THR A 227 29.54 0.46 -5.04
CA THR A 227 30.06 0.57 -6.41
C THR A 227 29.06 0.01 -7.43
N GLY A 228 28.45 -1.14 -7.14
CA GLY A 228 27.39 -1.69 -8.01
C GLY A 228 26.16 -0.79 -8.12
N LEU A 229 25.78 -0.09 -7.04
CA LEU A 229 24.69 0.88 -7.02
C LEU A 229 25.04 2.15 -7.81
N ARG A 230 26.27 2.65 -7.68
CA ARG A 230 26.79 3.78 -8.49
C ARG A 230 26.77 3.46 -9.98
N LEU A 231 27.06 2.22 -10.38
CA LEU A 231 26.93 1.80 -11.79
C LEU A 231 25.47 1.78 -12.28
N GLN A 232 24.50 1.67 -11.37
CA GLN A 232 23.09 1.91 -11.66
C GLN A 232 22.72 3.41 -11.58
N GLY A 233 23.66 4.32 -11.39
CA GLY A 233 23.39 5.76 -11.28
C GLY A 233 22.80 6.17 -9.93
N GLU A 234 22.88 5.30 -8.92
CA GLU A 234 22.56 5.67 -7.54
C GLU A 234 23.85 6.07 -6.83
N ASP A 235 24.06 7.37 -6.66
CA ASP A 235 25.17 7.87 -5.85
C ASP A 235 24.68 8.09 -4.41
N MET A 236 25.23 7.29 -3.51
CA MET A 236 24.93 7.32 -2.08
C MET A 236 26.23 7.10 -1.30
N ASP A 237 26.32 7.68 -0.12
CA ASP A 237 27.44 7.44 0.78
C ASP A 237 27.28 6.10 1.54
N LEU A 238 28.33 5.69 2.26
CA LEU A 238 28.30 4.43 3.02
C LEU A 238 27.28 4.48 4.18
N PRO A 239 27.15 5.58 4.95
CA PRO A 239 26.09 5.71 5.96
C PRO A 239 24.67 5.54 5.40
N GLU A 240 24.37 6.12 4.23
CA GLU A 240 23.07 5.97 3.56
C GLU A 240 22.83 4.51 3.14
N LEU A 241 23.85 3.87 2.54
CA LEU A 241 23.77 2.44 2.20
C LEU A 241 23.52 1.58 3.45
N GLU A 242 24.25 1.82 4.53
CA GLU A 242 24.04 1.11 5.80
C GLU A 242 22.62 1.29 6.32
N CYS A 243 22.09 2.51 6.27
CA CYS A 243 20.70 2.79 6.66
C CYS A 243 19.71 1.96 5.83
N ILE A 244 19.90 1.91 4.50
CA ILE A 244 19.08 1.08 3.61
C ILE A 244 19.18 -0.39 4.02
N LEU A 245 20.38 -0.92 4.21
CA LEU A 245 20.59 -2.33 4.60
C LEU A 245 19.95 -2.67 5.95
N CYS A 246 20.11 -1.79 6.94
CA CYS A 246 19.45 -1.90 8.24
C CYS A 246 17.93 -1.92 8.10
N ASN A 247 17.36 -1.07 7.24
CA ASN A 247 15.92 -1.07 6.96
C ASN A 247 15.46 -2.40 6.31
N LEU A 248 16.24 -2.96 5.38
CA LEU A 248 15.92 -4.26 4.79
C LEU A 248 15.94 -5.39 5.82
N ILE A 249 16.88 -5.34 6.78
CA ILE A 249 16.95 -6.32 7.87
C ILE A 249 15.77 -6.14 8.83
N HIS A 250 15.49 -4.90 9.24
CA HIS A 250 14.38 -4.57 10.12
C HIS A 250 13.03 -5.00 9.54
N LEU A 251 12.81 -4.80 8.23
CA LEU A 251 11.61 -5.22 7.52
C LEU A 251 11.57 -6.74 7.24
N ASN A 252 12.55 -7.51 7.72
CA ASN A 252 12.73 -8.94 7.42
C ASN A 252 12.84 -9.26 5.91
N LEU A 253 13.17 -8.28 5.08
CA LEU A 253 13.40 -8.47 3.65
C LEU A 253 14.72 -9.21 3.39
N VAL A 254 15.69 -9.01 4.28
CA VAL A 254 17.01 -9.65 4.31
C VAL A 254 17.28 -10.18 5.72
N LYS A 255 17.80 -11.41 5.86
CA LYS A 255 18.27 -11.94 7.14
C LYS A 255 19.79 -11.82 7.23
N GLY A 256 20.27 -11.10 8.23
CA GLY A 256 21.69 -10.81 8.43
C GLY A 256 21.90 -9.66 9.41
N TYR A 257 23.12 -9.15 9.45
CA TYR A 257 23.48 -7.94 10.20
C TYR A 257 24.55 -7.14 9.45
N VAL A 258 24.60 -5.84 9.72
CA VAL A 258 25.65 -4.94 9.23
C VAL A 258 26.76 -4.89 10.29
N ALA A 259 27.94 -5.35 9.92
CA ALA A 259 29.16 -5.24 10.70
C ALA A 259 29.82 -3.89 10.41
N HIS A 260 29.30 -2.83 11.05
CA HIS A 260 29.67 -1.43 10.77
C HIS A 260 31.18 -1.17 10.83
N VAL A 261 31.86 -1.62 11.88
CA VAL A 261 33.32 -1.41 12.05
C VAL A 261 34.11 -2.06 10.91
N GLN A 262 33.66 -3.23 10.43
CA GLN A 262 34.30 -3.96 9.35
C GLN A 262 33.80 -3.54 7.96
N GLN A 263 32.84 -2.62 7.88
CA GLN A 263 32.16 -2.20 6.64
C GLN A 263 31.66 -3.39 5.81
N LYS A 264 30.99 -4.34 6.47
CA LYS A 264 30.50 -5.57 5.83
C LYS A 264 29.04 -5.86 6.14
N LEU A 265 28.34 -6.42 5.15
CA LEU A 265 27.05 -7.07 5.33
C LEU A 265 27.27 -8.57 5.50
N VAL A 266 26.80 -9.11 6.63
CA VAL A 266 26.87 -10.55 6.94
C VAL A 266 25.47 -11.14 6.81
N LEU A 267 25.30 -12.09 5.90
CA LEU A 267 24.00 -12.70 5.64
C LEU A 267 23.81 -14.02 6.37
N SER A 268 22.55 -14.34 6.65
CA SER A 268 22.15 -15.64 7.20
C SER A 268 22.55 -16.77 6.25
N LYS A 269 23.02 -17.88 6.83
CA LYS A 269 23.29 -19.12 6.10
C LYS A 269 21.99 -19.77 5.63
N ASP A 270 20.94 -19.68 6.44
CA ASP A 270 19.61 -20.18 6.11
C ASP A 270 18.73 -19.06 5.55
N LYS A 271 18.27 -19.22 4.31
CA LYS A 271 17.34 -18.34 3.59
C LYS A 271 17.59 -16.83 3.83
N PRO A 272 18.72 -16.27 3.36
CA PRO A 272 19.06 -14.85 3.55
C PRO A 272 18.05 -13.87 2.94
N PHE A 273 17.22 -14.33 1.99
CA PHE A 273 16.15 -13.56 1.36
C PHE A 273 14.81 -14.32 1.51
N PRO A 274 14.16 -14.26 2.69
CA PRO A 274 12.92 -14.99 2.93
C PRO A 274 11.82 -14.53 1.96
N LEU A 275 11.04 -15.46 1.42
CA LEU A 275 9.95 -15.15 0.49
C LEU A 275 8.70 -14.66 1.21
N GLU A 276 8.44 -15.17 2.42
CA GLU A 276 7.27 -14.85 3.26
C GLU A 276 7.22 -13.37 3.68
N SER A 277 8.38 -12.70 3.77
CA SER A 277 8.44 -11.27 4.10
C SER A 277 8.07 -10.36 2.93
N VAL A 278 8.12 -10.91 1.71
CA VAL A 278 7.74 -10.19 0.50
C VAL A 278 6.34 -10.62 0.10
N VAL A 279 6.12 -11.91 -0.14
CA VAL A 279 4.84 -12.48 -0.54
C VAL A 279 4.07 -12.90 0.70
N LYS A 280 3.19 -12.03 1.20
CA LYS A 280 2.18 -12.48 2.15
C LYS A 280 1.22 -13.43 1.42
N PRO A 281 0.77 -14.55 2.03
CA PRO A 281 -0.34 -15.32 1.50
C PRO A 281 -1.59 -14.45 1.46
N ILE A 282 -2.49 -14.69 0.50
CA ILE A 282 -3.83 -14.10 0.55
C ILE A 282 -4.51 -14.80 1.71
N SER A 283 -4.72 -14.10 2.83
CA SER A 283 -5.58 -14.62 3.90
C SER A 283 -6.95 -14.88 3.30
N SER A 284 -7.31 -16.16 3.20
CA SER A 284 -8.59 -16.67 2.72
C SER A 284 -9.75 -16.13 3.53
#